data_AF-A0A537GJS8-F1
#
_entry.id   AF-A0A537GJS8-F1
#
_cell.length_a   1.000
_cell.length_b   1.000
_cell.length_c   1.000
_cell.angle_alpha   90.00
_cell.angle_beta   90.00
_cell.angle_gamma   90.00
#
_symmetry.space_group_name_H-M   'P 1'
#
loop_
_entity.id
_entity.type
_entity.pdbx_description
1 polymer ?
#
loop_
_entity_poly.entity_id
_entity_poly.type
_entity_poly.pdbx_seq_one_letter_code
_entity_poly.pdbx_strand_id
1 'polypeptide(L)' 'MLKVAQTKLNQTEYQLLARYAEEHKLTVKEALRLAAKRLVLDDKVYPDDPIFKNIERASKPGKKTRWSVDHDKVLYGKP' A
#
# COMPACT_ATOMS: atom_id res chain seq x y z
N MET A 1 12.47 -3.31 -10.47
CA MET A 1 13.45 -2.21 -10.28
C MET A 1 12.89 -1.26 -9.22
N LEU A 2 13.66 -0.93 -8.17
CA LEU A 2 13.20 0.01 -7.14
C LEU A 2 13.19 1.44 -7.72
N LYS A 3 12.05 2.13 -7.60
CA LYS A 3 11.96 3.55 -7.93
C LYS A 3 12.51 4.37 -6.77
N VAL A 4 13.43 5.30 -7.06
CA VAL A 4 14.00 6.22 -6.07
C VAL A 4 13.27 7.55 -6.20
N ALA A 5 12.72 8.04 -5.10
CA ALA A 5 12.17 9.39 -4.99
C ALA A 5 13.17 10.27 -4.23
N GLN A 6 13.50 11.44 -4.78
CA GLN A 6 14.34 12.44 -4.15
C GLN A 6 13.48 13.62 -3.70
N THR A 7 13.77 14.15 -2.52
CA THR A 7 13.09 15.32 -1.97
C THR A 7 14.13 16.26 -1.38
N LYS A 8 13.77 17.53 -1.19
CA LYS A 8 14.59 18.51 -0.49
C LYS A 8 13.89 18.84 0.83
N LEU A 9 14.61 18.69 1.93
CA LEU A 9 14.18 19.15 3.25
C LEU A 9 15.01 20.38 3.61
N ASN A 10 14.37 21.36 4.23
CA ASN A 10 15.12 22.41 4.90
C ASN A 10 15.76 21.86 6.19
N GLN A 11 16.67 22.64 6.78
CA GLN A 11 17.44 22.18 7.95
C GLN A 11 16.55 21.89 9.16
N THR A 12 15.49 22.67 9.38
CA THR A 12 14.55 22.50 10.49
C THR A 12 13.70 21.22 10.33
N GLU A 13 13.18 20.97 9.13
CA GLU A 13 12.43 19.75 8.79
C GLU A 13 13.29 18.50 8.96
N TYR A 14 14.56 18.56 8.52
CA TYR A 14 15.49 17.47 8.71
C TYR A 14 15.77 17.20 10.18
N GLN A 15 16.02 18.24 10.99
CA GLN A 15 16.25 18.10 12.43
C GLN A 15 15.05 17.50 13.15
N LEU A 16 13.84 17.93 12.78
CA LEU A 16 12.61 17.39 13.34
C LEU A 16 12.46 15.90 13.01
N LEU A 17 12.68 15.51 11.75
CA LEU A 17 12.63 14.11 11.31
C LEU A 17 13.72 13.25 11.98
N ALA A 18 14.92 13.80 12.15
CA ALA A 18 16.04 13.11 12.80
C ALA A 18 15.74 12.84 14.28
N ARG A 19 15.22 13.84 15.02
CA ARG A 19 14.82 13.64 16.42
C ARG A 19 13.75 12.58 16.57
N TYR A 20 12.72 12.61 15.73
CA TYR A 20 11.68 11.57 15.71
C TYR A 20 12.30 10.18 15.46
N ALA A 21 13.22 10.08 14.50
CA ALA A 21 13.88 8.82 14.19
C ALA A 21 14.69 8.29 15.40
N GLU A 22 15.43 9.16 16.08
CA GLU A 22 16.21 8.84 17.29
C GLU A 22 15.31 8.35 18.44
N GLU A 23 14.24 9.08 18.76
CA GLU A 23 13.28 8.74 19.82
C GLU A 23 12.66 7.35 19.59
N HIS A 24 12.42 7.00 18.33
CA HIS A 24 11.83 5.73 17.93
C HIS A 24 12.85 4.63 17.56
N LYS A 25 14.15 4.87 17.73
CA LYS A 25 15.24 3.94 17.35
C LYS A 25 15.18 3.50 15.88
N LEU A 26 14.79 4.42 15.00
CA LEU A 26 14.69 4.23 13.56
C LEU A 26 15.79 5.03 12.86
N THR A 27 16.12 4.62 11.64
CA THR A 27 16.87 5.50 10.72
C THR A 27 15.94 6.56 10.13
N VAL A 28 16.50 7.70 9.70
CA VAL A 28 15.76 8.78 9.01
C VAL A 28 14.99 8.23 7.80
N LYS A 29 15.57 7.27 7.07
CA LYS A 29 14.96 6.62 5.91
C LYS A 29 13.74 5.78 6.31
N GLU A 30 13.81 5.05 7.41
CA GLU A 30 12.70 4.23 7.92
C GLU A 30 11.57 5.09 8.47
N ALA A 31 11.90 6.14 9.23
CA ALA A 31 10.93 7.12 9.72
C ALA A 31 10.17 7.77 8.54
N LEU A 32 10.88 8.21 7.51
CA LEU A 32 10.27 8.78 6.30
C LEU A 32 9.38 7.76 5.57
N ARG A 33 9.85 6.51 5.44
CA ARG A 33 9.07 5.43 4.81
C ARG A 33 7.80 5.12 5.60
N LEU A 34 7.87 5.13 6.93
CA LEU A 34 6.73 4.92 7.81
C LEU A 34 5.70 6.04 7.66
N ALA A 35 6.15 7.30 7.68
CA ALA A 35 5.29 8.46 7.51
C ALA A 35 4.60 8.44 6.14
N ALA A 36 5.34 8.18 5.06
CA ALA A 36 4.78 8.04 3.72
C ALA A 36 3.76 6.90 3.64
N LYS A 37 4.06 5.75 4.27
CA LYS A 37 3.15 4.61 4.32
C LYS A 37 1.85 4.97 5.05
N ARG A 38 1.93 5.67 6.19
CA ARG A 38 0.75 6.13 6.96
C ARG A 38 -0.09 7.15 6.18
N LEU A 39 0.54 7.99 5.37
CA LEU A 39 -0.17 8.97 4.55
C LEU A 39 -0.87 8.33 3.35
N VAL A 40 -0.20 7.36 2.70
CA VAL A 40 -0.71 6.72 1.48
C VAL A 40 -1.74 5.63 1.78
N LEU A 41 -1.54 4.89 2.88
CA LEU A 41 -2.54 3.94 3.34
C LEU A 41 -3.64 4.73 4.06
N ASP A 42 -4.63 5.18 3.29
CA ASP A 42 -5.91 5.59 3.84
C ASP A 42 -6.50 4.36 4.55
N ASP A 43 -6.77 4.45 5.84
CA ASP A 43 -7.34 3.35 6.65
C ASP A 43 -8.85 3.13 6.33
N LYS A 44 -9.25 3.56 5.13
CA LYS A 44 -10.59 3.44 4.60
C LYS A 44 -10.69 2.17 3.80
N VAL A 45 -11.43 1.23 4.34
CA VAL A 45 -12.00 0.14 3.56
C VAL A 45 -13.01 0.77 2.60
N TYR A 46 -12.76 0.66 1.30
CA TYR A 46 -13.74 1.03 0.27
C TYR A 46 -14.76 -0.12 0.19
N PRO A 47 -15.96 0.01 0.77
CA PRO A 47 -16.91 -1.11 0.84
C PRO A 47 -17.39 -1.53 -0.54
N ASP A 48 -17.34 -0.60 -1.48
CA ASP A 48 -17.74 -0.77 -2.86
C ASP A 48 -16.65 -1.34 -3.77
N ASP A 49 -15.45 -1.62 -3.25
CA ASP A 49 -14.35 -2.19 -4.01
C ASP A 49 -14.77 -3.57 -4.60
N PRO A 50 -14.54 -3.81 -5.91
CA PRO A 50 -14.82 -5.08 -6.55
C PRO A 50 -14.26 -6.31 -5.81
N ILE A 51 -13.17 -6.17 -5.06
CA ILE A 51 -12.59 -7.25 -4.25
C ILE A 51 -13.52 -7.72 -3.12
N PHE A 52 -14.35 -6.82 -2.57
CA PHE A 52 -15.30 -7.13 -1.49
C PHE A 52 -16.71 -7.44 -2.01
N LYS A 53 -17.09 -6.92 -3.18
CA LYS A 53 -18.38 -7.20 -3.80
C LYS A 53 -18.46 -8.56 -4.47
N ASN A 54 -17.35 -9.07 -4.99
CA ASN A 54 -17.35 -10.26 -5.86
C ASN A 54 -16.65 -11.46 -5.20
N ILE A 55 -17.00 -11.73 -3.94
CA ILE A 55 -16.53 -12.90 -3.21
C ILE A 55 -17.39 -14.11 -3.57
N GLU A 56 -17.50 -14.45 -4.86
CA GLU A 56 -17.89 -15.81 -5.24
C GLU A 56 -16.73 -16.74 -4.86
N ARG A 57 -16.62 -17.02 -3.56
CA ARG A 57 -15.70 -18.03 -3.05
C ARG A 57 -16.07 -19.32 -3.75
N ALA A 58 -15.09 -19.95 -4.40
CA ALA A 58 -15.27 -21.29 -4.94
C ALA A 58 -15.80 -22.18 -3.80
N SER A 59 -17.05 -22.64 -3.93
CA SER A 59 -17.74 -23.43 -2.90
C SER A 59 -16.96 -24.71 -2.53
N LYS A 60 -16.04 -25.16 -3.40
CA LYS A 60 -15.13 -26.28 -3.15
C LYS A 60 -13.71 -25.94 -3.62
N PRO A 61 -12.67 -26.42 -2.90
CA PRO A 61 -11.28 -26.31 -3.36
C PRO A 61 -11.11 -26.94 -4.74
N GLY A 62 -10.33 -26.31 -5.62
CA GLY A 62 -10.02 -26.83 -6.96
C GLY A 62 -11.05 -26.50 -8.06
N LYS A 63 -12.23 -25.96 -7.73
CA LYS A 63 -13.19 -25.50 -8.75
C LYS A 63 -12.81 -24.09 -9.21
N LYS A 64 -12.31 -23.96 -10.44
CA LYS A 64 -12.02 -22.66 -11.06
C LYS A 64 -13.33 -21.92 -11.32
N THR A 65 -13.57 -20.83 -10.61
CA THR A 65 -14.64 -19.88 -10.95
C THR A 65 -14.17 -19.00 -12.11
N ARG A 66 -15.10 -18.37 -12.83
CA ARG A 66 -14.76 -17.40 -13.90
C ARG A 66 -13.80 -16.32 -13.37
N TRP A 67 -14.01 -15.89 -12.13
CA TRP A 67 -13.15 -14.96 -11.40
C TRP A 67 -11.76 -15.52 -11.08
N SER A 68 -11.60 -16.84 -10.92
CA SER A 68 -10.28 -17.45 -10.72
C SER A 68 -9.43 -17.40 -12.00
N VAL A 69 -10.06 -17.45 -13.18
CA VAL A 69 -9.39 -17.46 -14.48
C VAL A 69 -9.19 -16.04 -15.01
N ASP A 70 -10.21 -15.19 -14.89
CA ASP A 70 -10.24 -13.85 -15.49
C ASP A 70 -9.98 -12.71 -14.47
N HIS A 71 -9.40 -13.00 -13.30
CA HIS A 71 -9.23 -12.02 -12.21
C HIS A 71 -8.57 -10.72 -12.68
N ASP A 72 -7.52 -10.80 -13.52
CA ASP A 72 -6.81 -9.62 -14.00
C ASP A 72 -7.70 -8.72 -14.87
N LYS A 73 -8.52 -9.33 -15.74
CA LYS A 73 -9.46 -8.60 -16.59
C LYS A 73 -10.57 -7.96 -15.77
N VAL A 74 -11.07 -8.67 -14.76
CA VAL A 74 -12.23 -8.21 -14.00
C VAL A 74 -11.86 -7.19 -12.92
N LEU A 75 -10.68 -7.32 -12.29
CA LEU A 75 -10.22 -6.39 -11.25
C LEU A 75 -9.47 -5.19 -11.81
N TYR A 76 -8.69 -5.37 -12.88
CA TYR A 76 -7.79 -4.33 -13.39
C TYR A 76 -8.13 -3.85 -14.80
N GLY A 77 -9.16 -4.40 -15.44
CA GLY A 77 -9.61 -3.97 -16.78
C GLY A 77 -8.57 -4.16 -17.88
N LYS A 78 -7.51 -4.95 -17.64
CA LYS A 78 -6.47 -5.21 -18.65
C LYS A 78 -6.93 -6.35 -19.58
N PRO A 79 -6.68 -6.23 -20.90
CA PRO A 79 -6.91 -7.32 -21.84
C PRO A 79 -5.97 -8.50 -21.60
#